data_AF-A0A0B6D760-F1
#
_entry.id   AF-A0A0B6D760-F1
#
_cell.length_a   1.000
_cell.length_b   1.000
_cell.length_c   1.000
_cell.angle_alpha   90.00
_cell.angle_beta   90.00
_cell.angle_gamma   90.00
#
_symmetry.space_group_name_H-M   'P 1'
#
loop_
_entity.id
_entity.type
_entity.pdbx_description
1 polymer ?
#
loop_
_entity_poly.entity_id
_entity_poly.type
_entity_poly.pdbx_seq_one_letter_code
_entity_poly.pdbx_strand_id
1 'polypeptide(L)'
;MLKNYGGYVTKIFLDNNIFDFLYDKKIDLLKEFSKAQFTVCVPKEVKFESDCMPSDKFTFVKSLFENNIVITHSYFGYYDDRHVSNFQRVGGYDEGVYISIDERDFKLELNNNFLSNTDKKHPKHDLYKNEGDIALAVRSVHNIVLTNDAKSSKGAKKGPLNYAFEKGYRVVFLNDYDGTVSLNEYVRSSLESRELDSW
;
A
#
# COMPACT_ATOMS: atom_id res chain seq x y z
N MET A 1 -11.94 -8.99 30.75
CA MET A 1 -12.00 -9.95 29.62
C MET A 1 -13.12 -9.52 28.69
N LEU A 2 -12.78 -8.85 27.59
CA LEU A 2 -13.73 -8.57 26.52
C LEU A 2 -13.54 -9.65 25.44
N LYS A 3 -14.59 -10.41 25.16
CA LYS A 3 -14.64 -11.37 24.05
C LYS A 3 -14.94 -10.59 22.78
N ASN A 4 -14.03 -10.62 21.79
CA ASN A 4 -14.25 -10.00 20.49
C ASN A 4 -15.31 -10.79 19.70
N TYR A 5 -16.43 -10.12 19.42
CA TYR A 5 -17.47 -10.55 18.48
C TYR A 5 -17.16 -9.96 17.10
N GLY A 6 -16.97 -10.82 16.09
CA GLY A 6 -16.71 -10.45 14.70
C GLY A 6 -15.23 -10.16 14.43
N GLY A 7 -14.48 -11.16 13.98
CA GLY A 7 -13.05 -11.01 13.68
C GLY A 7 -12.83 -9.92 12.64
N TYR A 8 -12.23 -8.81 13.04
CA TYR A 8 -11.76 -7.79 12.10
C TYR A 8 -10.69 -8.43 11.21
N VAL A 9 -10.90 -8.37 9.89
CA VAL A 9 -9.94 -8.86 8.90
C VAL A 9 -8.86 -7.79 8.73
N THR A 10 -7.61 -8.16 8.96
CA THR A 10 -6.46 -7.25 8.85
C THR A 10 -6.15 -6.93 7.39
N LYS A 11 -6.04 -5.65 7.05
CA LYS A 11 -5.67 -5.24 5.69
C LYS A 11 -4.16 -5.12 5.54
N ILE A 12 -3.66 -5.65 4.43
CA ILE A 12 -2.25 -5.54 4.04
C ILE A 12 -2.21 -4.83 2.69
N PHE A 13 -1.56 -3.69 2.63
CA PHE A 13 -1.38 -2.89 1.43
C PHE A 13 -0.03 -3.17 0.80
N LEU A 14 -0.02 -3.44 -0.49
CA LEU A 14 1.20 -3.71 -1.24
C LEU A 14 1.64 -2.47 -2.02
N ASP A 15 2.91 -2.13 -1.91
CA ASP A 15 3.59 -1.24 -2.85
C ASP A 15 3.79 -1.94 -4.22
N ASN A 16 3.88 -1.17 -5.30
CA ASN A 16 4.06 -1.68 -6.65
C ASN A 16 5.32 -2.56 -6.77
N ASN A 17 6.42 -2.17 -6.12
CA ASN A 17 7.67 -2.94 -6.10
C ASN A 17 7.56 -4.31 -5.40
N ILE A 18 6.50 -4.55 -4.63
CA ILE A 18 6.29 -5.84 -3.97
C ILE A 18 5.87 -6.90 -4.97
N PHE A 19 5.17 -6.55 -6.04
CA PHE A 19 4.77 -7.53 -7.05
C PHE A 19 5.98 -8.20 -7.71
N ASP A 20 7.03 -7.44 -8.00
CA ASP A 20 8.31 -7.97 -8.49
C ASP A 20 8.91 -8.97 -7.50
N PHE A 21 8.97 -8.60 -6.24
CA PHE A 21 9.53 -9.43 -5.18
C PHE A 21 8.73 -10.73 -4.97
N LEU A 22 7.40 -10.67 -4.96
CA LEU A 22 6.56 -11.85 -4.84
C LEU A 22 6.77 -12.82 -6.00
N TYR A 23 6.86 -12.29 -7.22
CA TYR A 23 7.14 -13.07 -8.41
C TYR A 23 8.53 -13.73 -8.35
N ASP A 24 9.56 -12.92 -8.09
CA ASP A 24 10.96 -13.36 -8.12
C ASP A 24 11.25 -14.38 -7.00
N LYS A 25 10.63 -14.22 -5.82
CA LYS A 25 10.74 -15.16 -4.68
C LYS A 25 9.72 -16.30 -4.72
N LYS A 26 8.80 -16.30 -5.69
CA LYS A 26 7.70 -17.29 -5.83
C LYS A 26 6.85 -17.42 -4.56
N ILE A 27 6.51 -16.29 -3.96
CA ILE A 27 5.71 -16.24 -2.73
C ILE A 27 4.23 -16.35 -3.08
N ASP A 28 3.54 -17.30 -2.43
CA ASP A 28 2.09 -17.46 -2.52
C ASP A 28 1.39 -16.63 -1.43
N LEU A 29 0.75 -15.52 -1.84
CA LEU A 29 0.02 -14.65 -0.93
C LEU A 29 -1.09 -15.35 -0.16
N LEU A 30 -1.74 -16.38 -0.71
CA LEU A 30 -2.82 -17.08 0.02
C LEU A 30 -2.29 -17.97 1.13
N LYS A 31 -1.06 -18.47 0.97
CA LYS A 31 -0.35 -19.22 2.01
C LYS A 31 0.16 -18.29 3.11
N GLU A 32 0.72 -17.14 2.73
CA GLU A 32 1.27 -16.18 3.68
C GLU A 32 0.18 -15.34 4.39
N PHE A 33 -0.89 -15.01 3.69
CA PHE A 33 -1.96 -14.13 4.16
C PHE A 33 -3.33 -14.72 3.80
N SER A 34 -3.76 -15.69 4.58
CA SER A 34 -5.05 -16.37 4.40
C SER A 34 -6.23 -15.39 4.39
N LYS A 35 -7.15 -15.56 3.43
CA LYS A 35 -8.38 -14.75 3.30
C LYS A 35 -9.29 -14.78 4.53
N ALA A 36 -9.14 -15.78 5.41
CA ALA A 36 -9.89 -15.86 6.66
C ALA A 36 -9.48 -14.78 7.68
N GLN A 37 -8.25 -14.25 7.57
CA GLN A 37 -7.67 -13.30 8.53
C GLN A 37 -7.21 -12.01 7.86
N PHE A 38 -6.92 -12.05 6.56
CA PHE A 38 -6.33 -10.93 5.84
C PHE A 38 -7.10 -10.55 4.58
N THR A 39 -7.04 -9.27 4.24
CA THR A 39 -7.40 -8.76 2.91
C THR A 39 -6.20 -8.03 2.32
N VAL A 40 -5.66 -8.55 1.23
CA VAL A 40 -4.54 -7.93 0.53
C VAL A 40 -5.07 -6.88 -0.45
N CYS A 41 -4.53 -5.67 -0.37
CA CYS A 41 -5.06 -4.49 -1.01
C CYS A 41 -3.96 -3.71 -1.75
N VAL A 42 -4.37 -2.88 -2.70
CA VAL A 42 -3.59 -1.72 -3.18
C VAL A 42 -4.48 -0.49 -3.25
N PRO A 43 -3.97 0.73 -3.07
CA PRO A 43 -4.72 1.93 -3.41
C PRO A 43 -4.85 2.06 -4.94
N LYS A 44 -5.81 2.87 -5.42
CA LYS A 44 -6.04 3.07 -6.87
C LYS A 44 -4.79 3.59 -7.57
N GLU A 45 -4.07 4.47 -6.91
CA GLU A 45 -2.83 5.07 -7.39
C GLU A 45 -1.79 3.99 -7.74
N VAL A 46 -1.55 3.04 -6.84
CA VAL A 46 -0.64 1.90 -7.10
C VAL A 46 -1.17 0.99 -8.21
N LYS A 47 -2.50 0.78 -8.27
CA LYS A 47 -3.10 -0.01 -9.35
C LYS A 47 -2.82 0.59 -10.73
N PHE A 48 -2.91 1.92 -10.86
CA PHE A 48 -2.63 2.62 -12.12
C PHE A 48 -1.19 2.41 -12.61
N GLU A 49 -0.23 2.38 -11.70
CA GLU A 49 1.17 2.09 -12.02
C GLU A 49 1.37 0.63 -12.42
N SER A 50 0.74 -0.30 -11.69
CA SER A 50 0.83 -1.74 -11.98
C SER A 50 0.26 -2.12 -13.35
N ASP A 51 -0.77 -1.39 -13.82
CA ASP A 51 -1.35 -1.58 -15.15
C ASP A 51 -0.43 -1.16 -16.30
N CYS A 52 0.65 -0.44 -15.98
CA CYS A 52 1.65 0.01 -16.95
C CYS A 52 2.92 -0.87 -16.97
N MET A 53 2.97 -1.96 -16.19
CA MET A 53 4.13 -2.85 -16.13
C MET A 53 4.34 -3.60 -17.46
N PRO A 54 5.55 -3.61 -18.03
CA PRO A 54 5.86 -4.46 -19.18
C PRO A 54 6.07 -5.92 -18.74
N SER A 55 5.93 -6.88 -19.67
CA SER A 55 6.38 -8.29 -19.58
C SER A 55 5.52 -9.28 -18.76
N ASP A 56 6.00 -10.53 -18.62
CA ASP A 56 5.36 -11.67 -17.95
C ASP A 56 4.91 -11.39 -16.51
N LYS A 57 5.57 -10.44 -15.83
CA LYS A 57 5.18 -10.00 -14.48
C LYS A 57 3.80 -9.35 -14.47
N PHE A 58 3.38 -8.70 -15.56
CA PHE A 58 2.03 -8.18 -15.71
C PHE A 58 0.99 -9.30 -15.67
N THR A 59 1.25 -10.45 -16.32
CA THR A 59 0.34 -11.60 -16.29
C THR A 59 0.16 -12.14 -14.86
N PHE A 60 1.26 -12.22 -14.10
CA PHE A 60 1.20 -12.57 -12.69
C PHE A 60 0.35 -11.59 -11.89
N VAL A 61 0.64 -10.28 -11.96
CA VAL A 61 -0.10 -9.24 -11.24
C VAL A 61 -1.59 -9.25 -11.62
N LYS A 62 -1.88 -9.31 -12.92
CA LYS A 62 -3.24 -9.39 -13.44
C LYS A 62 -4.00 -10.58 -12.87
N SER A 63 -3.35 -11.75 -12.81
CA SER A 63 -3.98 -12.95 -12.22
C SER A 63 -4.31 -12.77 -10.73
N LEU A 64 -3.52 -12.01 -9.96
CA LEU A 64 -3.82 -11.73 -8.56
C LEU A 64 -5.11 -10.92 -8.40
N PHE A 65 -5.33 -9.93 -9.27
CA PHE A 65 -6.55 -9.13 -9.28
C PHE A 65 -7.75 -9.91 -9.80
N GLU A 66 -7.62 -10.62 -10.92
CA GLU A 66 -8.73 -11.40 -11.52
C GLU A 66 -9.24 -12.51 -10.60
N ASN A 67 -8.35 -13.11 -9.79
CA ASN A 67 -8.71 -14.13 -8.81
C ASN A 67 -9.10 -13.54 -7.43
N ASN A 68 -9.25 -12.22 -7.32
CA ASN A 68 -9.56 -11.52 -6.07
C ASN A 68 -8.61 -11.90 -4.92
N ILE A 69 -7.33 -12.13 -5.24
CA ILE A 69 -6.27 -12.33 -4.23
C ILE A 69 -5.82 -10.96 -3.71
N VAL A 70 -5.69 -9.99 -4.63
CA VAL A 70 -5.45 -8.58 -4.32
C VAL A 70 -6.64 -7.76 -4.80
N ILE A 71 -7.15 -6.86 -3.96
CA ILE A 71 -8.24 -5.97 -4.32
C ILE A 71 -7.79 -4.52 -4.37
N THR A 72 -8.49 -3.69 -5.15
CA THR A 72 -8.27 -2.24 -5.14
C THR A 72 -9.09 -1.62 -4.03
N HIS A 73 -8.45 -0.85 -3.15
CA HIS A 73 -9.09 -0.22 -2.00
C HIS A 73 -9.03 1.31 -2.12
N SER A 74 -10.18 1.91 -2.39
CA SER A 74 -10.32 3.35 -2.60
C SER A 74 -11.06 4.04 -1.46
N TYR A 75 -10.81 5.34 -1.28
CA TYR A 75 -11.67 6.15 -0.42
C TYR A 75 -12.91 6.61 -1.18
N PHE A 76 -14.01 6.82 -0.46
CA PHE A 76 -15.17 7.52 -0.97
C PHE A 76 -14.80 8.96 -1.30
N GLY A 77 -15.39 9.48 -2.36
CA GLY A 77 -15.24 10.88 -2.75
C GLY A 77 -15.97 11.16 -4.06
N TYR A 78 -15.91 12.42 -4.46
CA TYR A 78 -16.56 12.90 -5.68
C TYR A 78 -15.56 13.03 -6.83
N TYR A 79 -16.10 13.10 -8.04
CA TYR A 79 -15.33 13.32 -9.26
C TYR A 79 -14.44 14.58 -9.14
N ASP A 80 -13.21 14.46 -9.63
CA ASP A 80 -12.21 15.52 -9.66
C ASP A 80 -11.79 15.77 -11.11
N ASP A 81 -12.16 16.93 -11.64
CA ASP A 81 -11.93 17.35 -13.04
C ASP A 81 -10.45 17.58 -13.38
N ARG A 82 -9.59 17.65 -12.35
CA ARG A 82 -8.14 17.69 -12.57
C ARG A 82 -7.64 16.39 -13.16
N HIS A 83 -8.36 15.28 -12.96
CA HIS A 83 -7.97 13.92 -13.35
C HIS A 83 -8.88 13.37 -14.45
N VAL A 84 -8.32 12.56 -15.35
CA VAL A 84 -9.16 11.87 -16.34
C VAL A 84 -10.03 10.81 -15.66
N SER A 85 -11.18 10.48 -16.27
CA SER A 85 -12.20 9.60 -15.68
C SER A 85 -11.67 8.26 -15.17
N ASN A 86 -10.73 7.64 -15.90
CA ASN A 86 -10.19 6.32 -15.55
C ASN A 86 -9.10 6.36 -14.47
N PHE A 87 -8.62 7.56 -14.11
CA PHE A 87 -7.59 7.75 -13.09
C PHE A 87 -8.14 8.50 -11.86
N GLN A 88 -9.45 8.42 -11.60
CA GLN A 88 -10.02 8.99 -10.38
C GLN A 88 -9.49 8.25 -9.14
N ARG A 89 -9.03 9.00 -8.13
CA ARG A 89 -8.42 8.45 -6.90
C ARG A 89 -9.45 7.83 -5.95
N VAL A 90 -10.71 8.22 -6.13
CA VAL A 90 -11.82 7.88 -5.26
C VAL A 90 -12.74 6.84 -5.91
N GLY A 91 -13.46 6.08 -5.09
CA GLY A 91 -14.41 5.04 -5.53
C GLY A 91 -15.75 5.60 -6.01
N GLY A 92 -16.23 6.67 -5.38
CA GLY A 92 -17.63 7.10 -5.52
C GLY A 92 -18.57 6.27 -4.65
N TYR A 93 -19.88 6.38 -4.90
CA TYR A 93 -20.91 5.65 -4.17
C TYR A 93 -20.70 4.13 -4.27
N ASP A 94 -20.92 3.43 -3.15
CA ASP A 94 -20.82 1.97 -2.98
C ASP A 94 -19.45 1.31 -3.26
N GLU A 95 -18.46 2.09 -3.72
CA GLU A 95 -17.13 1.59 -4.12
C GLU A 95 -15.99 2.06 -3.19
N GLY A 96 -16.23 3.13 -2.41
CA GLY A 96 -15.21 3.76 -1.56
C GLY A 96 -15.53 3.70 -0.08
N VAL A 97 -14.49 3.68 0.76
CA VAL A 97 -14.64 3.79 2.23
C VAL A 97 -14.37 5.20 2.72
N TYR A 98 -15.00 5.61 3.82
CA TYR A 98 -14.68 6.91 4.44
C TYR A 98 -13.25 6.90 4.99
N ILE A 99 -12.50 7.97 4.70
CA ILE A 99 -11.20 8.23 5.29
C ILE A 99 -11.37 8.60 6.78
N SER A 100 -10.53 8.06 7.64
CA SER A 100 -10.51 8.49 9.06
C SER A 100 -9.91 9.90 9.22
N ILE A 101 -10.13 10.51 10.38
CA ILE A 101 -9.56 11.83 10.69
C ILE A 101 -8.02 11.75 10.68
N ASP A 102 -7.45 10.72 11.30
CA ASP A 102 -5.99 10.53 11.37
C ASP A 102 -5.36 10.35 9.99
N GLU A 103 -5.99 9.53 9.14
CA GLU A 103 -5.54 9.33 7.75
C GLU A 103 -5.64 10.63 6.95
N ARG A 104 -6.71 11.42 7.12
CA ARG A 104 -6.89 12.70 6.43
C ARG A 104 -5.80 13.69 6.85
N ASP A 105 -5.58 13.83 8.15
CA ASP A 105 -4.64 14.80 8.68
C ASP A 105 -3.20 14.42 8.29
N PHE A 106 -2.87 13.13 8.34
CA PHE A 106 -1.59 12.64 7.85
C PHE A 106 -1.43 12.79 6.33
N LYS A 107 -2.50 12.60 5.54
CA LYS A 107 -2.47 12.87 4.10
C LYS A 107 -2.16 14.33 3.79
N LEU A 108 -2.76 15.27 4.52
CA LEU A 108 -2.50 16.71 4.35
C LEU A 108 -1.03 17.03 4.67
N GLU A 109 -0.50 16.46 5.75
CA GLU A 109 0.91 16.61 6.11
C GLU A 109 1.86 16.07 5.03
N LEU A 110 1.61 14.85 4.54
CA LEU A 110 2.42 14.26 3.47
C LEU A 110 2.35 15.09 2.18
N ASN A 111 1.16 15.57 1.81
CA ASN A 111 1.00 16.43 0.64
C ASN A 111 1.85 17.71 0.76
N ASN A 112 1.85 18.36 1.93
CA ASN A 112 2.66 19.56 2.15
C ASN A 112 4.17 19.30 2.07
N ASN A 113 4.61 18.10 2.44
CA ASN A 113 6.03 17.74 2.49
C ASN A 113 6.56 17.16 1.16
N PHE A 114 5.71 16.46 0.40
CA PHE A 114 6.14 15.59 -0.70
C PHE A 114 5.47 15.85 -2.05
N LEU A 115 4.37 16.62 -2.11
CA LEU A 115 3.80 17.06 -3.37
C LEU A 115 4.26 18.48 -3.69
N SER A 116 4.69 18.71 -4.93
CA SER A 116 4.91 20.05 -5.45
C SER A 116 3.79 20.43 -6.41
N ASN A 117 3.29 21.66 -6.28
CA ASN A 117 2.32 22.24 -7.22
C ASN A 117 2.90 22.45 -8.63
N THR A 118 4.22 22.35 -8.80
CA THR A 118 4.90 22.44 -10.09
C THR A 118 5.10 21.10 -10.78
N ASP A 119 4.86 19.98 -10.07
CA ASP A 119 5.11 18.67 -10.63
C ASP A 119 4.08 18.35 -11.72
N LYS A 120 4.59 17.93 -12.88
CA LYS A 120 3.75 17.43 -13.95
C LYS A 120 3.33 16.01 -13.64
N LYS A 121 2.11 15.68 -14.01
CA LYS A 121 1.61 14.32 -13.94
C LYS A 121 2.32 13.43 -14.96
N HIS A 122 2.53 12.18 -14.58
CA HIS A 122 3.09 11.20 -15.49
C HIS A 122 2.06 10.82 -16.57
N PRO A 123 2.43 10.80 -17.87
CA PRO A 123 1.48 10.66 -18.96
C PRO A 123 0.77 9.30 -19.02
N LYS A 124 1.35 8.24 -18.43
CA LYS A 124 0.77 6.88 -18.52
C LYS A 124 -0.28 6.58 -17.45
N HIS A 125 -0.13 7.13 -16.25
CA HIS A 125 -0.95 6.78 -15.09
C HIS A 125 -1.57 8.01 -14.40
N ASP A 126 -1.41 9.21 -14.98
CA ASP A 126 -1.98 10.49 -14.50
C ASP A 126 -1.61 10.85 -13.06
N LEU A 127 -0.57 10.24 -12.46
CA LEU A 127 -0.16 10.53 -11.08
C LEU A 127 0.85 11.66 -11.01
N TYR A 128 0.76 12.46 -9.95
CA TYR A 128 1.85 13.35 -9.53
C TYR A 128 3.00 12.55 -8.93
N LYS A 129 4.17 13.18 -8.85
CA LYS A 129 5.33 12.59 -8.19
C LYS A 129 4.98 12.23 -6.74
N ASN A 130 5.35 11.03 -6.30
CA ASN A 130 5.10 10.47 -4.97
C ASN A 130 3.62 10.24 -4.61
N GLU A 131 2.65 10.46 -5.52
CA GLU A 131 1.23 10.35 -5.17
C GLU A 131 0.85 8.92 -4.72
N GLY A 132 1.39 7.90 -5.39
CA GLY A 132 1.23 6.50 -4.99
C GLY A 132 1.82 6.19 -3.61
N ASP A 133 3.06 6.63 -3.36
CA ASP A 133 3.73 6.48 -2.06
C ASP A 133 2.96 7.16 -0.93
N ILE A 134 2.40 8.35 -1.18
CA ILE A 134 1.56 9.06 -0.21
C ILE A 134 0.29 8.26 0.07
N ALA A 135 -0.39 7.77 -0.97
CA ALA A 135 -1.60 6.98 -0.81
C ALA A 135 -1.34 5.72 0.04
N LEU A 136 -0.22 5.04 -0.17
CA LEU A 136 0.22 3.91 0.66
C LEU A 136 0.58 4.34 2.08
N ALA A 137 1.41 5.37 2.25
CA ALA A 137 1.84 5.86 3.56
C ALA A 137 0.63 6.21 4.44
N VAL A 138 -0.41 6.84 3.87
CA VAL A 138 -1.66 7.12 4.59
C VAL A 138 -2.34 5.84 5.10
N ARG A 139 -2.36 4.76 4.30
CA ARG A 139 -2.96 3.48 4.72
C ARG A 139 -2.24 2.86 5.91
N SER A 140 -0.95 3.14 6.10
CA SER A 140 -0.15 2.59 7.19
C SER A 140 -0.59 3.04 8.59
N VAL A 141 -1.42 4.09 8.69
CA VAL A 141 -1.94 4.61 9.96
C VAL A 141 -2.72 3.52 10.71
N HIS A 142 -3.59 2.79 9.99
CA HIS A 142 -4.45 1.75 10.58
C HIS A 142 -4.19 0.34 10.02
N ASN A 143 -3.45 0.23 8.92
CA ASN A 143 -3.27 -1.03 8.18
C ASN A 143 -1.79 -1.32 7.97
N ILE A 144 -1.44 -2.54 7.60
CA ILE A 144 -0.05 -2.90 7.31
C ILE A 144 0.27 -2.47 5.87
N VAL A 145 1.44 -1.89 5.64
CA VAL A 145 1.96 -1.58 4.30
C VAL A 145 3.28 -2.32 4.10
N LEU A 146 3.39 -3.09 3.01
CA LEU A 146 4.63 -3.79 2.62
C LEU A 146 5.30 -3.04 1.47
N THR A 147 6.62 -2.84 1.57
CA THR A 147 7.42 -2.18 0.52
C THR A 147 8.86 -2.69 0.51
N ASN A 148 9.53 -2.60 -0.63
CA ASN A 148 10.98 -2.82 -0.77
C ASN A 148 11.78 -1.52 -0.96
N ASP A 149 11.15 -0.34 -0.86
CA ASP A 149 11.82 0.95 -1.08
C ASP A 149 12.38 1.57 0.23
N ALA A 150 13.13 0.78 1.00
CA ALA A 150 13.94 1.33 2.09
C ALA A 150 15.10 2.15 1.50
N LYS A 151 14.89 3.46 1.29
CA LYS A 151 15.97 4.37 0.90
C LYS A 151 16.78 4.78 2.12
N SER A 152 17.83 3.99 2.42
CA SER A 152 18.80 4.24 3.49
C SER A 152 20.15 4.80 3.01
N SER A 153 20.28 5.22 1.74
CA SER A 153 21.54 5.82 1.29
C SER A 153 21.76 7.21 1.88
N LYS A 154 22.96 7.44 2.44
CA LYS A 154 23.40 8.73 2.98
C LYS A 154 23.14 9.85 1.97
N GLY A 155 22.24 10.78 2.31
CA GLY A 155 21.92 11.96 1.51
C GLY A 155 20.66 11.85 0.64
N ALA A 156 20.02 10.68 0.53
CA ALA A 156 18.72 10.58 -0.12
C ALA A 156 17.62 11.18 0.79
N LYS A 157 16.78 12.07 0.23
CA LYS A 157 15.58 12.51 0.93
C LYS A 157 14.68 11.29 1.17
N LYS A 158 14.33 11.07 2.45
CA LYS A 158 13.39 10.02 2.85
C LYS A 158 12.04 10.29 2.19
N GLY A 159 11.48 9.27 1.51
CA GLY A 159 10.17 9.37 0.85
C GLY A 159 9.00 9.22 1.83
N PRO A 160 7.74 9.33 1.35
CA PRO A 160 6.54 9.26 2.18
C PRO A 160 6.45 8.01 3.07
N LEU A 161 6.83 6.83 2.55
CA LEU A 161 6.81 5.57 3.30
C LEU A 161 7.83 5.53 4.44
N ASN A 162 9.02 6.10 4.23
CA ASN A 162 10.04 6.22 5.27
C ASN A 162 9.57 7.19 6.35
N TYR A 163 8.93 8.30 5.95
CA TYR A 163 8.34 9.25 6.89
C TYR A 163 7.24 8.61 7.76
N ALA A 164 6.37 7.80 7.16
CA ALA A 164 5.34 7.06 7.89
C ALA A 164 5.94 6.03 8.87
N PHE A 165 6.98 5.30 8.45
CA PHE A 165 7.70 4.38 9.32
C PHE A 165 8.29 5.10 10.54
N GLU A 166 8.93 6.26 10.35
CA GLU A 166 9.52 7.07 11.41
C GLU A 166 8.50 7.65 12.38
N LYS A 167 7.27 7.90 11.89
CA LYS A 167 6.13 8.27 12.75
C LYS A 167 5.58 7.09 13.57
N GLY A 168 6.12 5.89 13.39
CA GLY A 168 5.67 4.69 14.10
C GLY A 168 4.47 4.01 13.45
N TYR A 169 4.13 4.35 12.20
CA TYR A 169 3.06 3.66 11.49
C TYR A 169 3.50 2.29 10.96
N ARG A 170 2.51 1.49 10.53
CA ARG A 170 2.66 0.05 10.24
C ARG A 170 3.22 -0.22 8.84
N VAL A 171 4.31 0.46 8.49
CA VAL A 171 5.11 0.16 7.29
C VAL A 171 6.11 -0.94 7.62
N VAL A 172 6.25 -1.94 6.76
CA VAL A 172 7.23 -3.02 6.87
C VAL A 172 8.05 -3.06 5.59
N PHE A 173 9.36 -2.85 5.75
CA PHE A 173 10.33 -2.95 4.66
C PHE A 173 10.79 -4.40 4.54
N LEU A 174 10.72 -4.97 3.33
CA LEU A 174 11.10 -6.36 3.06
C LEU A 174 12.55 -6.52 2.57
N ASN A 175 13.34 -5.46 2.62
CA ASN A 175 14.73 -5.44 2.16
C ASN A 175 15.62 -6.48 2.85
N ASP A 176 15.35 -6.76 4.12
CA ASP A 176 16.11 -7.72 4.93
C ASP A 176 15.44 -9.11 5.00
N TYR A 177 14.35 -9.34 4.25
CA TYR A 177 13.71 -10.65 4.20
C TYR A 177 14.52 -11.63 3.33
N ASP A 178 15.02 -12.68 3.97
CA ASP A 178 15.87 -13.69 3.33
C ASP A 178 15.12 -15.00 2.98
N GLY A 179 13.89 -15.17 3.47
CA GLY A 179 13.07 -16.37 3.25
C GLY A 179 13.36 -17.53 4.21
N THR A 180 14.15 -17.31 5.27
CA THR A 180 14.38 -18.32 6.33
C THR A 180 13.13 -18.61 7.15
N VAL A 181 12.28 -17.59 7.32
CA VAL A 181 10.94 -17.67 7.90
C VAL A 181 9.88 -17.37 6.85
N SER A 182 8.63 -17.68 7.16
CA SER A 182 7.49 -17.26 6.32
C SER A 182 7.41 -15.73 6.26
N LEU A 183 6.88 -15.19 5.16
CA LEU A 183 6.66 -13.75 5.03
C LEU A 183 5.69 -13.25 6.11
N ASN A 184 4.67 -14.05 6.45
CA ASN A 184 3.75 -13.75 7.55
C ASN A 184 4.48 -13.53 8.87
N GLU A 185 5.37 -14.45 9.22
CA GLU A 185 6.14 -14.42 10.46
C GLU A 185 7.16 -13.28 10.49
N TYR A 186 7.79 -12.99 9.36
CA TYR A 186 8.66 -11.83 9.22
C TYR A 186 7.90 -10.52 9.47
N VAL A 187 6.73 -10.35 8.82
CA VAL A 187 5.88 -9.16 8.99
C VAL A 187 5.41 -9.02 10.44
N ARG A 188 5.00 -10.12 11.08
CA ARG A 188 4.64 -10.14 12.50
C ARG A 188 5.79 -9.63 13.37
N SER A 189 6.96 -10.25 13.24
CA SER A 189 8.15 -9.92 14.03
C SER A 189 8.60 -8.46 13.81
N SER A 190 8.48 -7.93 12.59
CA SER A 190 8.80 -6.54 12.25
C SER A 190 7.87 -5.51 12.92
N LEU A 191 6.61 -5.87 13.15
CA LEU A 191 5.65 -5.03 13.87
C LEU A 191 5.87 -5.12 15.38
N GLU A 192 5.98 -6.34 15.92
CA GLU A 192 6.15 -6.58 17.37
C GLU A 192 7.45 -5.98 17.91
N SER A 193 8.55 -6.02 17.14
CA SER A 193 9.83 -5.38 17.52
C SER A 193 9.75 -3.86 17.65
N ARG A 194 8.68 -3.24 17.15
CA ARG A 194 8.37 -1.81 17.27
C ARG A 194 7.16 -1.55 18.16
N GLU A 195 6.75 -2.54 18.96
CA GLU A 195 5.61 -2.46 19.88
C GLU A 195 4.27 -2.15 19.18
N LEU A 196 4.13 -2.59 17.92
CA LEU A 196 2.90 -2.45 17.14
C LEU A 196 2.10 -3.76 17.15
N ASP A 197 0.78 -3.65 17.28
CA ASP A 197 -0.11 -4.82 17.24
C ASP A 197 -0.03 -5.54 15.89
N SER A 198 0.33 -6.81 15.93
CA SER A 198 0.46 -7.70 14.78
C SER A 198 -0.72 -8.66 14.66
N TRP A 199 -1.94 -8.10 14.71
CA TRP A 199 -3.25 -8.77 14.57
C TRP A 199 -3.69 -9.78 15.64
#